data_AF-A0A1G7TEN5-F1
#
_entry.id   AF-A0A1G7TEN5-F1
#
_cell.length_a   1.000
_cell.length_b   1.000
_cell.length_c   1.000
_cell.angle_alpha   90.00
_cell.angle_beta   90.00
_cell.angle_gamma   90.00
#
_symmetry.space_group_name_H-M   'P 1'
#
loop_
_entity.id
_entity.type
_entity.pdbx_description
1 polymer ?
#
loop_
_entity_poly.entity_id
_entity_poly.type
_entity_poly.pdbx_seq_one_letter_code
_entity_poly.pdbx_strand_id
1 'polypeptide(L)'
;MSDTIPYAAEPNRVVSTGAVSLDAVGLSFAVQENRIVMEIRTGQIDERTIEVPYEEVQSVSITNDVAPGIEIETSNTEYEATDLSPSVREVNRVATAIRRSSPNITTERARSDGAKPNTTSTAPSEDAESQSDQARSTPEKAEQGSTDGGSDDSTVIAAPGEVMTCPECGGETAVPEGLPEQRQEASCPDCAETVGYVDESGDYIVVETASPD
;
A
#
# COMPACT_ATOMS: atom_id res chain seq x y z
N MET A 1 16.33 18.47 23.83
CA MET A 1 16.67 18.60 22.41
C MET A 1 15.35 18.51 21.68
N SER A 2 15.01 19.48 20.84
CA SER A 2 13.72 19.47 20.15
C SER A 2 13.77 18.37 19.09
N ASP A 3 12.86 17.40 19.17
CA ASP A 3 12.68 16.42 18.10
C ASP A 3 12.25 17.21 16.85
N THR A 4 13.01 17.07 15.76
CA THR A 4 12.63 17.69 14.49
C THR A 4 11.39 16.95 13.99
N ILE A 5 10.31 17.70 13.72
CA ILE A 5 9.05 17.17 13.19
C ILE A 5 8.97 17.56 11.71
N PRO A 6 9.50 16.73 10.79
CA PRO A 6 9.35 16.97 9.35
C PRO A 6 7.90 17.02 8.88
N TYR A 7 6.97 16.39 9.61
CA TYR A 7 5.55 16.39 9.28
C TYR A 7 4.65 16.20 10.49
N ALA A 8 3.54 16.93 10.52
CA ALA A 8 2.47 16.79 11.49
C ALA A 8 1.10 16.95 10.81
N ALA A 9 0.14 16.11 11.19
CA ALA A 9 -1.24 16.14 10.74
C ALA A 9 -2.21 15.74 11.86
N GLU A 10 -3.50 15.99 11.65
CA GLU A 10 -4.59 15.59 12.53
C GLU A 10 -5.48 14.57 11.79
N PRO A 11 -5.16 13.26 11.84
CA PRO A 11 -5.98 12.27 11.15
C PRO A 11 -7.36 12.18 11.79
N ASN A 12 -8.40 11.91 11.00
CA ASN A 12 -9.74 11.69 11.56
C ASN A 12 -9.83 10.38 12.34
N ARG A 13 -9.18 9.33 11.83
CA ARG A 13 -9.30 7.97 12.36
C ARG A 13 -8.00 7.22 12.23
N VAL A 14 -7.66 6.50 13.29
CA VAL A 14 -6.52 5.57 13.35
C VAL A 14 -7.06 4.19 13.70
N VAL A 15 -6.79 3.23 12.83
CA VAL A 15 -7.12 1.81 13.01
C VAL A 15 -5.83 1.04 13.23
N SER A 16 -5.87 0.00 14.06
CA SER A 16 -4.79 -0.99 14.08
C SER A 16 -5.34 -2.41 14.03
N THR A 17 -4.64 -3.30 13.33
CA THR A 17 -4.95 -4.72 13.24
C THR A 17 -3.73 -5.56 13.59
N GLY A 18 -3.90 -6.79 14.09
CA GLY A 18 -2.81 -7.67 14.51
C GLY A 18 -2.73 -7.87 16.03
N ALA A 19 -1.54 -7.69 16.61
CA ALA A 19 -1.30 -7.88 18.06
C ALA A 19 -2.13 -6.94 18.93
N VAL A 20 -2.48 -5.77 18.39
CA VAL A 20 -3.43 -4.83 18.99
C VAL A 20 -4.48 -4.48 17.96
N SER A 21 -5.74 -4.74 18.28
CA SER A 21 -6.88 -4.24 17.50
C SER A 21 -7.39 -2.94 18.10
N LEU A 22 -7.53 -1.93 17.25
CA LEU A 22 -7.92 -0.59 17.63
C LEU A 22 -8.81 0.03 16.54
N ASP A 23 -9.82 0.78 16.98
CA ASP A 23 -10.52 1.75 16.16
C ASP A 23 -10.68 3.02 17.00
N ALA A 24 -9.97 4.08 16.63
CA ALA A 24 -9.85 5.29 17.44
C ALA A 24 -9.94 6.57 16.62
N VAL A 25 -10.31 7.65 17.30
CA VAL A 25 -10.22 9.01 16.74
C VAL A 25 -8.76 9.43 16.78
N GLY A 26 -8.23 9.85 15.64
CA GLY A 26 -6.91 10.45 15.57
C GLY A 26 -6.92 11.84 16.19
N LEU A 27 -5.90 12.15 16.99
CA LEU A 27 -5.69 13.49 17.54
C LEU A 27 -4.49 14.15 16.87
N SER A 28 -3.40 13.40 16.71
CA SER A 28 -2.22 13.85 15.99
C SER A 28 -1.47 12.69 15.35
N PHE A 29 -0.81 12.98 14.24
CA PHE A 29 0.14 12.12 13.55
C PHE A 29 1.39 12.93 13.29
N ALA A 30 2.53 12.48 13.82
CA ALA A 30 3.80 13.17 13.66
C ALA A 30 4.88 12.19 13.19
N VAL A 31 5.55 12.56 12.12
CA VAL A 31 6.80 11.91 11.69
C VAL A 31 7.93 12.66 12.38
N GLN A 32 8.64 12.00 13.29
CA GLN A 32 9.79 12.56 14.02
C GLN A 32 11.11 12.00 13.47
N GLU A 33 12.25 12.49 13.96
CA GLU A 33 13.57 12.05 13.49
C GLU A 33 13.84 10.54 13.66
N ASN A 34 13.29 9.92 14.72
CA ASN A 34 13.57 8.53 15.09
C ASN A 34 12.35 7.59 15.12
N ARG A 35 11.14 8.14 15.02
CA ARG A 35 9.89 7.37 15.15
C ARG A 35 8.71 8.11 14.52
N ILE A 36 7.62 7.38 14.37
CA ILE A 36 6.29 7.92 14.07
C ILE A 36 5.52 7.95 15.38
N VAL A 37 4.83 9.05 15.67
CA VAL A 37 4.01 9.21 16.87
C VAL A 37 2.57 9.48 16.45
N MET A 38 1.65 8.70 17.00
CA MET A 38 0.22 8.85 16.80
C MET A 38 -0.44 9.04 18.16
N GLU A 39 -1.07 10.19 18.37
CA GLU A 39 -1.93 10.40 19.52
C GLU A 39 -3.36 10.12 19.10
N ILE A 40 -4.04 9.31 19.90
CA ILE A 40 -5.36 8.81 19.60
C ILE A 40 -6.26 8.91 20.83
N ARG A 41 -7.56 8.90 20.60
CA ARG A 41 -8.56 8.78 21.65
C ARG A 41 -9.48 7.60 21.40
N THR A 42 -9.53 6.70 22.37
CA THR A 42 -10.45 5.57 22.42
C THR A 42 -11.64 5.90 23.33
N GLY A 43 -12.86 5.77 22.82
CA GLY A 43 -14.07 6.09 23.60
C GLY A 43 -14.20 7.58 23.94
N GLN A 44 -14.71 7.90 25.13
CA GLN A 44 -15.07 9.29 25.48
C GLN A 44 -13.92 10.13 26.07
N ILE A 45 -12.94 9.52 26.74
CA ILE A 45 -11.90 10.25 27.50
C ILE A 45 -10.53 9.55 27.55
N ASP A 46 -10.37 8.38 26.94
CA ASP A 46 -9.11 7.63 27.06
C ASP A 46 -8.17 8.01 25.92
N GLU A 47 -7.12 8.74 26.25
CA GLU A 47 -6.09 9.18 25.30
C GLU A 47 -4.89 8.25 25.40
N ARG A 48 -4.37 7.85 24.24
CA ARG A 48 -3.22 6.96 24.14
C ARG A 48 -2.26 7.48 23.10
N THR A 49 -0.98 7.29 23.36
CA THR A 49 0.09 7.54 22.39
C THR A 49 0.60 6.19 21.88
N ILE A 50 0.67 6.06 20.55
CA ILE A 50 1.33 4.97 19.86
C ILE A 50 2.63 5.53 19.29
N GLU A 51 3.74 4.89 19.60
CA GLU A 51 5.04 5.21 19.05
C GLU A 51 5.51 4.02 18.21
N VAL A 52 5.84 4.28 16.94
CA VAL A 52 6.34 3.27 16.00
C VAL A 52 7.78 3.64 15.62
N PRO A 53 8.78 2.93 16.17
CA PRO A 53 10.18 3.11 15.77
C PRO A 53 10.37 2.76 14.29
N TYR A 54 11.23 3.49 13.57
CA TYR A 54 11.48 3.19 12.15
C TYR A 54 12.09 1.80 11.91
N GLU A 55 12.79 1.25 12.91
CA GLU A 55 13.31 -0.12 12.91
C GLU A 55 12.22 -1.20 13.03
N GLU A 56 10.98 -0.84 13.34
CA GLU A 56 9.86 -1.79 13.36
C GLU A 56 9.03 -1.75 12.08
N VAL A 57 9.17 -0.69 11.28
CA VAL A 57 8.42 -0.48 10.04
C VAL A 57 8.94 -1.41 8.95
N GLN A 58 8.04 -2.23 8.41
CA GLN A 58 8.30 -3.21 7.36
C GLN A 58 7.75 -2.78 6.00
N SER A 59 6.63 -2.07 6.00
CA SER A 59 6.00 -1.53 4.80
C SER A 59 5.31 -0.21 5.12
N VAL A 60 5.19 0.65 4.10
CA VAL A 60 4.41 1.89 4.15
C VAL A 60 3.69 2.05 2.83
N SER A 61 2.35 2.06 2.87
CA SER A 61 1.50 2.22 1.71
C SER A 61 0.60 3.45 1.86
N ILE A 62 0.07 3.96 0.75
CA ILE A 62 -0.86 5.09 0.74
C ILE A 62 -2.24 4.51 0.46
N THR A 63 -3.21 4.87 1.28
CA THR A 63 -4.61 4.49 1.09
C THR A 63 -5.40 5.66 0.52
N ASN A 64 -6.29 5.39 -0.44
CA ASN A 64 -7.05 6.42 -1.15
C ASN A 64 -8.56 6.15 -1.16
N ASP A 65 -9.10 5.47 -0.13
CA ASP A 65 -10.50 5.05 -0.10
C ASP A 65 -11.49 6.24 -0.14
N VAL A 66 -11.46 7.07 0.91
CA VAL A 66 -12.36 8.23 1.04
C VAL A 66 -11.57 9.53 1.14
N ALA A 67 -10.41 9.48 1.78
CA ALA A 67 -9.45 10.55 1.88
C ALA A 67 -8.03 9.96 1.91
N PRO A 68 -7.01 10.70 1.46
CA PRO A 68 -5.63 10.23 1.48
C PRO A 68 -5.17 9.86 2.91
N GLY A 69 -4.63 8.65 3.05
CA GLY A 69 -4.15 8.08 4.30
C GLY A 69 -2.82 7.37 4.14
N ILE A 70 -2.24 6.94 5.26
CA ILE A 70 -1.02 6.13 5.30
C ILE A 70 -1.31 4.88 6.10
N GLU A 71 -0.91 3.75 5.52
CA GLU A 71 -0.83 2.47 6.20
C GLU A 71 0.64 2.17 6.52
N ILE A 72 0.89 1.73 7.75
CA ILE A 72 2.21 1.40 8.28
C ILE A 72 2.14 -0.04 8.80
N GLU A 73 2.87 -0.93 8.16
CA GLU A 73 2.98 -2.32 8.57
C GLU A 73 4.22 -2.50 9.44
N THR A 74 4.05 -3.13 10.61
CA THR A 74 5.13 -3.61 11.46
C THR A 74 5.07 -5.14 11.55
N SER A 75 6.05 -5.74 12.21
CA SER A 75 6.12 -7.21 12.37
C SER A 75 4.86 -7.88 12.94
N ASN A 76 4.08 -7.16 13.75
CA ASN A 76 2.93 -7.73 14.45
C ASN A 76 1.66 -6.88 14.33
N THR A 77 1.73 -5.68 13.75
CA THR A 77 0.62 -4.74 13.76
C THR A 77 0.66 -3.87 12.52
N GLU A 78 -0.49 -3.74 11.89
CA GLU A 78 -0.74 -2.79 10.81
C GLU A 78 -1.49 -1.61 11.40
N TYR A 79 -1.05 -0.39 11.08
CA TYR A 79 -1.67 0.84 11.51
C TYR A 79 -2.12 1.62 10.29
N GLU A 80 -3.38 2.04 10.26
CA GLU A 80 -3.93 2.87 9.19
C GLU A 80 -4.34 4.22 9.79
N ALA A 81 -3.75 5.31 9.30
CA ALA A 81 -4.13 6.68 9.64
C ALA A 81 -4.77 7.34 8.42
N THR A 82 -6.05 7.70 8.55
CA THR A 82 -6.88 8.22 7.45
C THR A 82 -7.13 9.72 7.58
N ASP A 83 -7.37 10.37 6.43
CA ASP A 83 -7.58 11.81 6.31
C ASP A 83 -6.41 12.63 6.89
N LEU A 84 -5.18 12.25 6.52
CA LEU A 84 -3.97 12.93 6.98
C LEU A 84 -3.76 14.29 6.30
N SER A 85 -4.17 14.40 5.04
CA SER A 85 -4.12 15.64 4.28
C SER A 85 -5.15 15.61 3.16
N PRO A 86 -5.69 16.77 2.76
CA PRO A 86 -6.49 16.88 1.54
C PRO A 86 -5.66 16.65 0.25
N SER A 87 -4.34 16.56 0.33
CA SER A 87 -3.44 16.40 -0.81
C SER A 87 -2.73 15.05 -0.79
N VAL A 88 -3.02 14.21 -1.80
CA VAL A 88 -2.30 12.95 -2.07
C VAL A 88 -0.79 13.19 -2.19
N ARG A 89 -0.38 14.32 -2.77
CA ARG A 89 1.03 14.72 -2.87
C ARG A 89 1.70 14.91 -1.52
N GLU A 90 1.00 15.53 -0.57
CA GLU A 90 1.52 15.73 0.77
C GLU A 90 1.67 14.38 1.48
N VAL A 91 0.65 13.53 1.40
CA VAL A 91 0.70 12.16 1.93
C VAL A 91 1.84 11.34 1.32
N ASN A 92 2.08 11.48 0.01
CA ASN A 92 3.21 10.85 -0.67
C ASN A 92 4.56 11.30 -0.08
N ARG A 93 4.76 12.61 0.10
CA ARG A 93 6.01 13.13 0.70
C ARG A 93 6.27 12.54 2.09
N VAL A 94 5.20 12.35 2.87
CA VAL A 94 5.26 11.75 4.20
C VAL A 94 5.61 10.28 4.12
N ALA A 95 4.93 9.52 3.27
CA ALA A 95 5.24 8.11 3.04
C ALA A 95 6.70 7.93 2.57
N THR A 96 7.18 8.76 1.64
CA THR A 96 8.58 8.77 1.20
C THR A 96 9.54 9.09 2.34
N ALA A 97 9.21 10.06 3.19
CA ALA A 97 10.04 10.41 4.35
C ALA A 97 10.14 9.26 5.35
N ILE A 98 9.02 8.58 5.64
CA ILE A 98 9.02 7.40 6.50
C ILE A 98 9.87 6.29 5.87
N ARG A 99 9.66 6.00 4.58
CA ARG A 99 10.41 4.94 3.88
C ARG A 99 11.91 5.17 3.90
N ARG A 100 12.38 6.40 3.72
CA ARG A 100 13.81 6.76 3.80
C ARG A 100 14.40 6.55 5.20
N SER A 101 13.60 6.78 6.23
CA SER A 101 14.03 6.62 7.63
C SER A 101 13.96 5.18 8.11
N SER A 102 13.23 4.30 7.41
CA SER A 102 13.00 2.90 7.77
C SER A 102 14.04 1.95 7.14
N PRO A 103 15.00 1.41 7.92
CA PRO A 103 16.06 0.56 7.37
C PRO A 103 15.58 -0.82 6.91
N ASN A 104 14.40 -1.27 7.35
CA ASN A 104 13.87 -2.59 7.04
C ASN A 104 12.94 -2.62 5.83
N ILE A 105 12.63 -1.45 5.26
CA ILE A 105 11.93 -1.39 3.97
C ILE A 105 12.97 -1.64 2.89
N THR A 106 13.12 -2.89 2.49
CA THR A 106 13.83 -3.21 1.25
C THR A 106 12.94 -2.80 0.08
N THR A 107 13.47 -1.98 -0.83
CA THR A 107 12.86 -1.64 -2.14
C THR A 107 12.71 -2.86 -3.08
N GLU A 108 12.72 -4.09 -2.55
CA GLU A 108 12.51 -5.33 -3.27
C GLU A 108 11.03 -5.76 -3.21
N ARG A 109 10.15 -5.08 -3.95
CA ARG A 109 8.87 -5.68 -4.37
C ARG A 109 8.23 -5.05 -5.60
N ALA A 110 9.02 -4.73 -6.61
CA ALA A 110 8.57 -4.91 -7.99
C ALA A 110 8.74 -6.40 -8.36
N ARG A 111 7.88 -7.26 -7.81
CA ARG A 111 7.66 -8.62 -8.32
C ARG A 111 6.17 -8.89 -8.29
N SER A 112 5.53 -8.60 -9.41
CA SER A 112 4.43 -9.43 -9.89
C SER A 112 4.92 -10.87 -9.89
N ASP A 113 4.29 -11.73 -9.08
CA ASP A 113 3.89 -13.05 -9.57
C ASP A 113 2.94 -13.69 -8.57
N GLY A 114 1.69 -13.79 -9.02
CA GLY A 114 0.73 -14.72 -8.49
C GLY A 114 1.29 -16.13 -8.59
N ALA A 115 1.75 -16.66 -7.47
CA ALA A 115 1.86 -18.09 -7.25
C ALA A 115 1.32 -18.36 -5.86
N LYS A 116 -0.01 -18.51 -5.75
CA LYS A 116 -0.58 -19.35 -4.71
C LYS A 116 0.12 -20.72 -4.84
N PRO A 117 0.93 -21.18 -3.88
CA PRO A 117 1.27 -22.58 -3.85
C PRO A 117 -0.03 -23.30 -3.52
N ASN A 118 -0.63 -23.88 -4.56
CA ASN A 118 -1.72 -24.83 -4.45
C ASN A 118 -1.21 -25.97 -3.56
N THR A 119 -1.53 -25.93 -2.27
CA THR A 119 -1.28 -27.04 -1.35
C THR A 119 -2.23 -28.16 -1.72
N THR A 120 -1.89 -28.89 -2.78
CA THR A 120 -2.37 -30.23 -3.02
C THR A 120 -1.76 -31.11 -1.93
N SER A 121 -2.40 -31.13 -0.77
CA SER A 121 -2.19 -32.16 0.24
C SER A 121 -2.77 -33.46 -0.31
N THR A 122 -1.92 -34.20 -1.01
CA THR A 122 -2.11 -35.63 -1.27
C THR A 122 -2.01 -36.36 0.06
N ALA A 123 -3.14 -36.55 0.73
CA ALA A 123 -3.27 -37.52 1.80
C ALA A 123 -3.39 -38.93 1.20
N PRO A 124 -2.62 -39.93 1.65
CA PRO A 124 -2.88 -41.32 1.31
C PRO A 124 -4.14 -41.82 2.02
N SER A 125 -4.97 -42.52 1.27
CA SER A 125 -6.20 -43.18 1.65
C SER A 125 -6.01 -44.20 2.79
N GLU A 126 -6.89 -44.14 3.79
CA GLU A 126 -7.26 -45.30 4.60
C GLU A 126 -8.80 -45.35 4.71
N ASP A 127 -9.35 -46.45 4.19
CA ASP A 127 -10.75 -46.87 4.26
C ASP A 127 -11.23 -47.09 5.71
N ALA A 128 -12.44 -46.65 6.04
CA ALA A 128 -13.48 -47.46 6.74
C ALA A 128 -14.74 -46.65 7.12
N GLU A 129 -15.83 -46.96 6.40
CA GLU A 129 -17.21 -47.22 6.88
C GLU A 129 -17.87 -46.34 7.97
N SER A 130 -18.93 -45.60 7.62
CA SER A 130 -20.34 -45.93 7.98
C SER A 130 -21.35 -44.76 7.86
N GLN A 131 -22.33 -44.98 6.99
CA GLN A 131 -23.80 -44.80 7.14
C GLN A 131 -24.47 -43.47 7.58
N SER A 132 -25.31 -43.00 6.64
CA SER A 132 -26.75 -42.71 6.75
C SER A 132 -27.27 -41.26 6.83
N ASP A 133 -27.88 -40.88 5.70
CA ASP A 133 -29.22 -40.29 5.50
C ASP A 133 -29.66 -39.04 6.29
N GLN A 134 -29.81 -37.93 5.56
CA GLN A 134 -31.12 -37.26 5.47
C GLN A 134 -31.23 -36.28 4.29
N ALA A 135 -32.30 -36.45 3.51
CA ALA A 135 -32.71 -35.63 2.40
C ALA A 135 -33.25 -34.24 2.83
N ARG A 136 -33.16 -33.23 1.95
CA ARG A 136 -34.32 -32.63 1.23
C ARG A 136 -34.05 -31.19 0.74
N SER A 137 -34.11 -31.04 -0.59
CA SER A 137 -34.60 -29.88 -1.38
C SER A 137 -33.79 -28.55 -1.41
N THR A 138 -33.20 -28.29 -2.59
CA THR A 138 -33.08 -26.97 -3.27
C THR A 138 -34.49 -26.40 -3.58
N PRO A 139 -34.69 -25.08 -3.85
CA PRO A 139 -33.82 -24.19 -4.64
C PRO A 139 -33.68 -22.74 -4.10
N GLU A 140 -32.67 -21.98 -4.54
CA GLU A 140 -32.86 -20.67 -5.16
C GLU A 140 -31.55 -20.07 -5.67
N LYS A 141 -31.69 -19.37 -6.80
CA LYS A 141 -30.68 -18.82 -7.68
C LYS A 141 -30.65 -17.32 -7.45
N ALA A 142 -29.50 -16.79 -7.06
CA ALA A 142 -29.12 -15.38 -7.16
C ALA A 142 -27.61 -15.41 -7.47
N GLU A 143 -27.12 -15.26 -8.70
CA GLU A 143 -27.20 -14.07 -9.56
C GLU A 143 -27.04 -12.78 -8.76
N GLN A 144 -25.80 -12.49 -8.36
CA GLN A 144 -25.32 -11.13 -8.17
C GLN A 144 -23.80 -11.06 -8.36
N GLY A 145 -23.43 -10.77 -9.61
CA GLY A 145 -22.32 -9.92 -10.01
C GLY A 145 -21.00 -10.03 -9.26
N SER A 146 -20.17 -10.99 -9.65
CA SER A 146 -18.73 -10.75 -9.70
C SER A 146 -18.48 -9.59 -10.66
N THR A 147 -18.23 -8.42 -10.10
CA THR A 147 -17.44 -7.39 -10.78
C THR A 147 -16.00 -7.63 -10.37
N ASP A 148 -15.44 -8.73 -10.88
CA ASP A 148 -14.00 -8.81 -11.14
C ASP A 148 -13.75 -7.79 -12.24
N GLY A 149 -13.59 -6.53 -11.85
CA GLY A 149 -12.98 -5.49 -12.65
C GLY A 149 -11.50 -5.76 -12.76
N GLY A 150 -11.14 -6.92 -13.31
CA GLY A 150 -9.83 -7.16 -13.88
C GLY A 150 -9.68 -6.24 -15.07
N SER A 151 -9.18 -5.03 -14.82
CA SER A 151 -8.48 -4.31 -15.86
C SER A 151 -7.15 -5.01 -16.01
N ASP A 152 -7.07 -5.87 -17.03
CA ASP A 152 -5.83 -6.27 -17.71
C ASP A 152 -5.17 -5.03 -18.35
N ASP A 153 -5.02 -3.95 -17.59
CA ASP A 153 -4.32 -2.75 -17.99
C ASP A 153 -2.98 -2.82 -17.27
N SER A 154 -1.97 -3.27 -18.01
CA SER A 154 -0.61 -3.46 -17.51
C SER A 154 0.06 -2.09 -17.30
N THR A 155 -0.54 -1.31 -16.43
CA THR A 155 -0.09 0.02 -16.05
C THR A 155 0.72 -0.12 -14.78
N VAL A 156 2.04 0.05 -14.90
CA VAL A 156 2.93 0.11 -13.74
C VAL A 156 3.01 1.56 -13.29
N ILE A 157 2.69 1.81 -12.01
CA ILE A 157 2.72 3.15 -11.41
C ILE A 157 4.01 3.28 -10.60
N ALA A 158 4.82 4.29 -10.89
CA ALA A 158 6.05 4.58 -10.15
C ALA A 158 6.01 5.99 -9.52
N ALA A 159 6.31 6.08 -8.22
CA ALA A 159 6.26 7.33 -7.47
C ALA A 159 7.58 8.13 -7.56
N PRO A 160 7.57 9.45 -7.29
CA PRO A 160 8.77 10.27 -7.24
C PRO A 160 9.83 9.71 -6.28
N GLY A 161 11.06 9.50 -6.79
CA GLY A 161 12.17 8.93 -6.03
C GLY A 161 12.21 7.40 -5.97
N GLU A 162 11.29 6.69 -6.62
CA GLU A 162 11.36 5.23 -6.79
C GLU A 162 12.24 4.85 -8.00
N VAL A 163 12.70 3.61 -8.02
CA VAL A 163 13.39 3.02 -9.17
C VAL A 163 12.41 2.12 -9.90
N MET A 164 12.32 2.29 -11.21
CA MET A 164 11.45 1.51 -12.09
C MET A 164 12.28 0.84 -13.20
N THR A 165 11.84 -0.33 -13.66
CA THR A 165 12.48 -1.04 -14.77
C THR A 165 11.82 -0.63 -16.08
N CYS A 166 12.62 -0.20 -17.06
CA CYS A 166 12.14 0.10 -18.41
C CYS A 166 11.68 -1.21 -19.09
N PRO A 167 10.44 -1.27 -19.61
CA PRO A 167 9.91 -2.46 -20.26
C PRO A 167 10.62 -2.76 -21.60
N GLU A 168 11.13 -1.73 -22.28
CA GLU A 168 11.77 -1.87 -23.60
C GLU A 168 13.19 -2.45 -23.53
N CYS A 169 13.99 -2.00 -22.56
CA CYS A 169 15.41 -2.39 -22.47
C CYS A 169 15.77 -3.15 -21.20
N GLY A 170 14.86 -3.25 -20.22
CA GLY A 170 15.12 -3.83 -18.91
C GLY A 170 16.04 -2.99 -18.02
N GLY A 171 16.41 -1.77 -18.44
CA GLY A 171 17.26 -0.86 -17.67
C GLY A 171 16.53 -0.26 -16.47
N GLU A 172 17.21 -0.14 -15.34
CA GLU A 172 16.67 0.54 -14.16
C GLU A 172 16.78 2.05 -14.31
N THR A 173 15.67 2.77 -14.11
CA THR A 173 15.64 4.23 -14.15
C THR A 173 15.02 4.78 -12.88
N ALA A 174 15.63 5.82 -12.32
CA ALA A 174 15.10 6.50 -11.13
C ALA A 174 14.08 7.56 -11.55
N VAL A 175 12.91 7.52 -10.94
CA VAL A 175 11.89 8.55 -11.11
C VAL A 175 12.37 9.84 -10.44
N PRO A 176 12.41 10.99 -11.14
CA PRO A 176 12.81 12.25 -10.54
C PRO A 176 11.94 12.61 -9.33
N GLU A 177 12.54 13.18 -8.28
CA GLU A 177 11.80 13.62 -7.09
C GLU A 177 10.82 14.78 -7.38
N GLY A 178 11.03 15.49 -8.49
CA GLY A 178 10.17 16.56 -8.96
C GLY A 178 9.57 16.22 -10.31
N LEU A 179 8.32 15.77 -10.31
CA LEU A 179 7.54 15.60 -11.53
C LEU A 179 6.86 16.92 -11.92
N PRO A 180 6.78 17.23 -13.23
CA PRO A 180 6.06 18.39 -13.74
C PRO A 180 4.56 18.29 -13.47
N GLU A 181 3.89 19.43 -13.27
CA GLU A 181 2.42 19.51 -13.08
C GLU A 181 1.62 19.33 -14.38
N GLN A 182 2.30 19.07 -15.49
CA GLN A 182 1.69 18.85 -16.80
C GLN A 182 2.12 17.48 -17.31
N ARG A 183 1.20 16.81 -18.02
CA ARG A 183 1.47 15.54 -18.67
C ARG A 183 2.73 15.66 -19.53
N GLN A 184 3.77 14.98 -19.11
CA GLN A 184 5.06 14.97 -19.78
C GLN A 184 5.50 13.52 -20.01
N GLU A 185 6.04 13.27 -21.18
CA GLU A 185 6.67 11.99 -21.52
C GLU A 185 7.89 11.76 -20.64
N ALA A 186 7.92 10.59 -20.00
CA ALA A 186 9.08 10.09 -19.29
C ALA A 186 9.86 9.15 -20.21
N SER A 187 11.10 9.50 -20.53
CA SER A 187 11.96 8.69 -21.39
C SER A 187 13.02 7.96 -20.59
N CYS A 188 13.32 6.72 -20.97
CA CYS A 188 14.41 5.95 -20.39
C CYS A 188 15.75 6.57 -20.81
N PRO A 189 16.69 6.83 -19.90
CA PRO A 189 18.00 7.38 -20.26
C PRO A 189 18.86 6.40 -21.08
N ASP A 190 18.63 5.08 -20.95
CA ASP A 190 19.49 4.05 -21.56
C ASP A 190 19.09 3.71 -23.01
N CYS A 191 17.79 3.67 -23.32
CA CYS A 191 17.30 3.36 -24.67
C CYS A 191 16.61 4.54 -25.37
N ALA A 192 16.43 5.68 -24.68
CA ALA A 192 15.72 6.86 -25.16
C ALA A 192 14.25 6.62 -25.56
N GLU A 193 13.69 5.44 -25.26
CA GLU A 193 12.27 5.15 -25.48
C GLU A 193 11.40 5.83 -24.43
N THR A 194 10.19 6.23 -24.85
CA THR A 194 9.17 6.75 -23.95
C THR A 194 8.62 5.58 -23.13
N VAL A 195 8.86 5.62 -21.83
CA VAL A 195 8.46 4.57 -20.90
C VAL A 195 7.05 4.81 -20.38
N GLY A 196 6.63 6.08 -20.33
CA GLY A 196 5.32 6.42 -19.79
C GLY A 196 5.07 7.91 -19.79
N TYR A 197 4.03 8.31 -19.06
CA TYR A 197 3.64 9.69 -18.93
C TYR A 197 3.46 10.05 -17.45
N VAL A 198 3.85 11.26 -17.11
CA VAL A 198 3.44 11.87 -15.85
C VAL A 198 1.92 12.06 -15.91
N ASP A 199 1.22 11.56 -14.90
CA ASP A 199 -0.23 11.72 -14.79
C ASP A 199 -0.65 13.20 -14.74
N GLU A 200 -1.91 13.51 -15.06
CA GLU A 200 -2.44 14.88 -15.03
C GLU A 200 -2.36 15.53 -13.63
N SER A 201 -2.28 14.71 -12.57
CA SER A 201 -2.03 15.13 -11.19
C SER A 201 -0.57 15.49 -10.90
N GLY A 202 0.40 15.05 -11.71
CA GLY A 202 1.83 15.21 -11.44
C GLY A 202 2.37 14.32 -10.31
N ASP A 203 1.58 13.33 -9.85
CA ASP A 203 1.90 12.55 -8.65
C ASP A 203 2.63 11.23 -8.93
N TYR A 204 2.54 10.70 -10.15
CA TYR A 204 3.17 9.43 -10.54
C TYR A 204 3.47 9.37 -12.04
N ILE A 205 4.37 8.48 -12.42
CA ILE A 205 4.57 8.08 -13.82
C ILE A 205 3.73 6.82 -14.07
N VAL A 206 2.87 6.91 -15.09
CA VAL A 206 2.07 5.83 -15.64
C VAL A 206 2.88 5.19 -16.77
N VAL A 207 3.34 3.96 -16.56
CA VAL A 207 4.07 3.17 -17.56
C VAL A 207 3.07 2.36 -18.36
N GLU A 208 2.86 2.74 -19.62
CA GLU A 208 2.06 1.96 -20.56
C GLU A 208 2.92 0.83 -21.11
N THR A 209 2.77 -0.40 -20.59
CA THR A 209 3.40 -1.54 -21.28
C THR A 209 2.52 -1.93 -22.45
N ALA A 210 3.07 -1.90 -23.67
CA ALA A 210 2.34 -2.30 -24.86
C ALA A 210 1.73 -3.70 -24.67
N SER A 211 0.41 -3.82 -24.86
CA SER A 211 -0.26 -5.12 -24.87
C SER A 211 0.39 -6.02 -25.92
N PRO A 212 0.75 -7.27 -25.60
CA PRO A 212 1.24 -8.19 -26.62
C PRO A 212 0.12 -8.50 -27.62
N ASP A 213 0.36 -8.22 -28.91
CA ASP A 213 -0.46 -8.65 -30.06
C ASP A 213 -0.52 -10.19 -30.21
#